data_AF-A0A1T3NPW8-F1
#
_entry.id   AF-A0A1T3NPW8-F1
#
_cell.length_a   1.000
_cell.length_b   1.000
_cell.length_c   1.000
_cell.angle_alpha   90.00
_cell.angle_beta   90.00
_cell.angle_gamma   90.00
#
_symmetry.space_group_name_H-M   'P 1'
#
loop_
_entity.id
_entity.type
_entity.pdbx_description
1 polymer ?
#
loop_
_entity_poly.entity_id
_entity_poly.type
_entity_poly.pdbx_seq_one_letter_code
_entity_poly.pdbx_strand_id
1 'polypeptide(L)'
;MTTVSPPHVGAPVAYLRCYPRDPWEMAAHRNALTAYAQGIGLSRPVVCLDNGVSSREERPALEQLLAHVLAGAVRIVLIPGLWVFSLDPERARAIADRFITAGAEIIDLPGRWHEYEGRRVARW
;
A
#
# COMPACT_ATOMS: atom_id res chain seq x y z
N MET A 1 13.40 -12.74 14.59
CA MET A 1 12.06 -13.38 14.62
C MET A 1 11.05 -12.26 14.69
N THR A 2 10.53 -11.82 13.54
CA THR A 2 9.57 -10.70 13.48
C THR A 2 8.17 -11.28 13.59
N THR A 3 7.51 -11.06 14.72
CA THR A 3 6.12 -11.45 14.95
C THR A 3 5.21 -10.63 14.05
N VAL A 4 4.67 -11.26 13.01
CA VAL A 4 3.54 -10.72 12.25
C VAL A 4 2.29 -11.01 13.07
N SER A 5 1.83 -10.03 13.85
CA SER A 5 0.50 -10.12 14.47
C SER A 5 -0.54 -10.27 13.36
N PRO A 6 -1.52 -11.18 13.49
CA PRO A 6 -2.58 -11.27 12.50
C PRO A 6 -3.29 -9.91 12.43
N PRO A 7 -3.56 -9.38 11.22
CA PRO A 7 -4.32 -8.16 11.10
C PRO A 7 -5.65 -8.36 11.82
N HIS A 8 -6.01 -7.45 12.73
CA HIS A 8 -7.36 -7.40 13.27
C HIS A 8 -8.31 -7.34 12.08
N VAL A 9 -9.35 -8.19 12.07
CA VAL A 9 -10.33 -8.18 10.98
C VAL A 9 -10.85 -6.76 10.81
N GLY A 10 -10.62 -6.18 9.63
CA GLY A 10 -10.99 -4.80 9.30
C GLY A 10 -9.93 -3.72 9.55
N ALA A 11 -8.75 -4.03 10.08
CA ALA A 11 -7.64 -3.06 10.10
C ALA A 11 -7.12 -2.80 8.68
N PRO A 12 -6.83 -1.54 8.32
CA PRO A 12 -6.23 -1.24 7.04
C PRO A 12 -4.79 -1.77 6.99
N VAL A 13 -4.31 -2.09 5.80
CA VAL A 13 -2.93 -2.54 5.60
C VAL A 13 -2.18 -1.52 4.76
N ALA A 14 -1.04 -1.06 5.25
CA ALA A 14 -0.12 -0.20 4.52
C ALA A 14 0.90 -1.07 3.78
N TYR A 15 1.03 -0.91 2.46
CA TYR A 15 2.04 -1.59 1.66
C TYR A 15 3.17 -0.65 1.26
N LEU A 16 4.41 -1.11 1.46
CA LEU A 16 5.64 -0.42 1.10
C LEU A 16 6.60 -1.35 0.37
N ARG A 17 7.40 -0.76 -0.52
CA ARG A 17 8.52 -1.43 -1.19
C ARG A 17 9.72 -0.50 -1.24
N CYS A 18 10.90 -1.02 -0.93
CA CYS A 18 12.17 -0.30 -1.11
C CYS A 18 13.18 -1.16 -1.87
N TYR A 19 13.88 -0.57 -2.84
CA TYR A 19 15.04 -1.18 -3.47
C TYR A 19 16.05 -0.08 -3.84
N PRO A 20 17.34 -0.21 -3.47
CA PRO A 20 17.92 -1.29 -2.65
C PRO A 20 17.42 -1.26 -1.19
N ARG A 21 17.87 -2.22 -0.37
CA ARG A 21 17.46 -2.36 1.03
C ARG A 21 17.71 -1.05 1.81
N ASP A 22 16.67 -0.55 2.47
CA ASP A 22 16.77 0.56 3.41
C ASP A 22 16.96 0.01 4.84
N PRO A 23 18.09 0.28 5.52
CA PRO A 23 18.31 -0.15 6.90
C PRO A 23 17.30 0.43 7.89
N TRP A 24 16.62 1.54 7.54
CA TRP A 24 15.58 2.17 8.36
C TRP A 24 14.17 1.66 8.04
N GLU A 25 14.04 0.66 7.18
CA GLU A 25 12.77 0.02 6.83
C GLU A 25 11.66 1.02 6.45
N MET A 26 12.05 2.05 5.73
CA MET A 26 11.19 3.15 5.31
C MET A 26 10.45 3.82 6.48
N ALA A 27 11.09 3.96 7.65
CA ALA A 27 10.47 4.47 8.88
C ALA A 27 9.66 5.77 8.67
N ALA A 28 10.19 6.72 7.89
CA ALA A 28 9.49 7.96 7.54
C ALA A 28 8.17 7.71 6.80
N HIS A 29 8.15 6.80 5.81
CA HIS A 29 6.96 6.45 5.05
C HIS A 29 5.95 5.69 5.89
N ARG A 30 6.41 4.77 6.77
CA ARG A 30 5.53 4.08 7.73
C ARG A 30 4.83 5.07 8.66
N ASN A 31 5.58 6.04 9.18
CA ASN A 31 5.06 7.07 10.07
C ASN A 31 4.06 7.96 9.34
N ALA A 32 4.36 8.37 8.10
CA ALA A 32 3.47 9.16 7.26
C ALA A 32 2.16 8.43 6.95
N LEU A 33 2.21 7.16 6.54
CA LEU A 33 1.01 6.35 6.28
C LEU A 33 0.18 6.14 7.55
N THR A 34 0.84 5.93 8.68
CA THR A 34 0.16 5.78 9.97
C THR A 34 -0.57 7.08 10.35
N ALA A 35 0.13 8.21 10.29
CA ALA A 35 -0.46 9.51 10.61
C ALA A 35 -1.59 9.87 9.65
N TYR A 36 -1.44 9.57 8.36
CA TYR A 36 -2.48 9.82 7.36
C TYR A 36 -3.72 8.97 7.61
N ALA A 37 -3.56 7.66 7.82
CA ALA A 37 -4.67 6.76 8.15
C ALA A 37 -5.45 7.26 9.37
N GLN A 38 -4.75 7.65 10.44
CA GLN A 38 -5.35 8.22 11.64
C GLN A 38 -6.06 9.56 11.36
N GLY A 39 -5.46 10.42 10.52
CA GLY A 39 -6.02 11.71 10.13
C GLY A 39 -7.34 11.60 9.36
N ILE A 40 -7.54 10.52 8.61
CA ILE A 40 -8.81 10.22 7.91
C ILE A 40 -9.75 9.30 8.71
N GLY A 41 -9.46 9.06 10.00
CA GLY A 41 -10.32 8.31 10.90
C GLY A 41 -10.18 6.78 10.82
N LEU A 42 -9.17 6.26 10.11
CA LEU A 42 -8.87 4.84 10.11
C LEU A 42 -8.05 4.43 11.34
N SER A 43 -8.14 3.15 11.70
CA SER A 43 -7.25 2.57 12.71
C SER A 43 -5.81 2.51 12.21
N ARG A 44 -4.87 2.34 13.14
CA ARG A 44 -3.44 2.23 12.81
C ARG A 44 -3.22 1.06 11.83
N PRO A 45 -2.60 1.30 10.66
CA PRO A 45 -2.43 0.24 9.68
C PRO A 45 -1.39 -0.79 10.11
N VAL A 46 -1.63 -2.05 9.72
CA VAL A 46 -0.59 -3.07 9.70
C VAL A 46 0.32 -2.80 8.52
N VAL A 47 1.64 -2.82 8.72
CA VAL A 47 2.59 -2.52 7.63
C VAL A 47 3.12 -3.81 7.02
N CYS A 48 2.93 -3.97 5.71
CA CYS A 48 3.59 -4.95 4.86
C CYS A 48 4.72 -4.26 4.09
N LEU A 49 5.93 -4.82 4.13
CA LEU A 49 7.11 -4.20 3.54
C LEU A 49 7.95 -5.23 2.78
N ASP A 50 8.14 -4.98 1.49
CA ASP A 50 9.15 -5.64 0.66
C ASP A 50 10.43 -4.77 0.63
N ASN A 51 11.34 -4.99 1.60
CA ASN A 51 12.57 -4.22 1.75
C ASN A 51 13.78 -4.91 1.10
N GLY A 52 14.40 -4.24 0.13
CA GLY A 52 15.48 -4.80 -0.68
C GLY A 52 15.01 -5.68 -1.83
N VAL A 53 13.72 -5.65 -2.16
CA VAL A 53 13.12 -6.47 -3.24
C VAL A 53 12.86 -5.59 -4.45
N SER A 54 13.40 -6.00 -5.60
CA SER A 54 13.21 -5.27 -6.85
C SER A 54 11.74 -5.31 -7.30
N SER A 55 11.30 -4.25 -7.97
CA SER A 55 9.97 -4.22 -8.62
C SER A 55 9.77 -5.30 -9.70
N ARG A 56 10.87 -5.91 -10.16
CA ARG A 56 10.90 -6.93 -11.21
C ARG A 56 10.85 -8.35 -10.67
N GLU A 57 11.07 -8.54 -9.38
CA GLU A 57 11.14 -9.83 -8.71
C GLU A 57 9.78 -10.21 -8.07
N GLU A 58 9.70 -11.44 -7.60
CA GLU A 58 8.63 -11.89 -6.70
C GLU A 58 8.66 -11.05 -5.43
N ARG A 59 7.48 -10.66 -4.94
CA ARG A 59 7.31 -9.68 -3.87
C ARG A 59 6.48 -10.35 -2.77
N PRO A 60 7.12 -11.06 -1.83
CA PRO A 60 6.42 -11.94 -0.90
C PRO A 60 5.37 -11.20 -0.06
N ALA A 61 5.66 -9.96 0.39
CA ALA A 61 4.71 -9.20 1.18
C ALA A 61 3.52 -8.70 0.33
N LEU A 62 3.77 -8.33 -0.94
CA LEU A 62 2.71 -7.97 -1.88
C LEU A 62 1.78 -9.15 -2.18
N GLU A 63 2.35 -10.33 -2.41
CA GLU A 63 1.60 -11.54 -2.73
C GLU A 63 0.77 -12.01 -1.53
N GLN A 64 1.34 -11.98 -0.33
CA GLN A 64 0.62 -12.27 0.90
C GLN A 64 -0.53 -11.28 1.13
N LEU A 65 -0.29 -9.99 0.90
CA LEU A 65 -1.33 -8.97 1.01
C LEU A 65 -2.48 -9.21 0.01
N LEU A 66 -2.16 -9.53 -1.24
CA LEU A 66 -3.18 -9.86 -2.24
C LEU A 66 -3.98 -11.11 -1.84
N ALA A 67 -3.33 -12.13 -1.28
CA ALA A 67 -4.02 -13.32 -0.77
C ALA A 67 -5.00 -12.96 0.37
N HIS A 68 -4.61 -12.07 1.29
CA HIS A 68 -5.50 -11.60 2.36
C HIS A 68 -6.69 -10.78 1.83
N VAL A 69 -6.49 -10.00 0.76
CA VAL A 69 -7.57 -9.29 0.08
C VAL A 69 -8.52 -10.26 -0.61
N LEU A 70 -8.00 -11.24 -1.34
CA LEU A 70 -8.81 -12.30 -1.98
C LEU A 70 -9.62 -13.11 -0.96
N ALA A 71 -9.08 -13.31 0.25
CA ALA A 71 -9.78 -13.95 1.35
C ALA A 71 -10.80 -13.03 2.06
N GLY A 72 -10.92 -11.76 1.66
CA GLY A 72 -11.79 -10.76 2.28
C GLY A 72 -11.33 -10.29 3.67
N ALA A 73 -10.13 -10.68 4.11
CA ALA A 73 -9.57 -10.31 5.41
C ALA A 73 -9.05 -8.87 5.45
N VAL A 74 -8.65 -8.33 4.29
CA VAL A 74 -8.20 -6.95 4.10
C VAL A 74 -9.10 -6.27 3.09
N ARG A 75 -9.65 -5.11 3.45
CA ARG A 75 -10.51 -4.30 2.58
C ARG A 75 -9.92 -2.95 2.22
N ILE A 76 -8.94 -2.45 2.98
CA ILE A 76 -8.33 -1.14 2.75
C ILE A 76 -6.83 -1.34 2.64
N VAL A 77 -6.26 -0.90 1.52
CA VAL A 77 -4.83 -0.92 1.25
C VAL A 77 -4.32 0.52 1.12
N LEU A 78 -3.45 0.93 2.04
CA LEU A 78 -2.81 2.24 2.05
C LEU A 78 -1.46 2.17 1.34
N ILE A 79 -1.18 3.09 0.43
CA ILE A 79 0.10 3.19 -0.27
C ILE A 79 0.58 4.64 -0.36
N PRO A 80 1.89 4.90 -0.49
CA PRO A 80 2.39 6.26 -0.78
C PRO A 80 2.22 6.67 -2.25
N GLY A 81 1.70 5.77 -3.09
CA GLY A 81 1.49 5.96 -4.52
C GLY A 81 1.72 4.66 -5.27
N LEU A 82 1.14 4.52 -6.47
CA LEU A 82 1.17 3.28 -7.27
C LEU A 82 2.57 2.75 -7.57
N TRP A 83 3.58 3.61 -7.54
CA TRP A 83 4.99 3.26 -7.78
C TRP A 83 5.53 2.15 -6.85
N VAL A 84 4.91 1.94 -5.67
CA VAL A 84 5.27 0.83 -4.76
C VAL A 84 5.00 -0.53 -5.39
N PHE A 85 4.00 -0.64 -6.28
CA PHE A 85 3.72 -1.87 -6.99
C PHE A 85 4.72 -2.09 -8.11
N SER A 86 4.96 -1.09 -8.95
CA SER A 86 5.95 -1.14 -10.02
C SER A 86 6.41 0.26 -10.40
N LEU A 87 7.65 0.37 -10.91
CA LEU A 87 8.10 1.61 -11.55
C LEU A 87 7.52 1.77 -12.97
N ASP A 88 7.00 0.70 -13.55
CA ASP A 88 6.22 0.72 -14.77
C ASP A 88 4.76 1.10 -14.45
N PRO A 89 4.23 2.22 -14.99
CA PRO A 89 2.88 2.67 -14.67
C PRO A 89 1.77 1.70 -15.08
N GLU A 90 1.91 0.99 -16.20
CA GLU A 90 0.90 0.03 -16.67
C GLU A 90 0.89 -1.19 -15.77
N ARG A 91 2.07 -1.68 -15.40
CA ARG A 91 2.18 -2.80 -14.44
C ARG A 91 1.69 -2.40 -13.05
N ALA A 92 1.93 -1.17 -12.62
CA ALA A 92 1.45 -0.66 -11.35
C ALA A 92 -0.09 -0.58 -11.31
N ARG A 93 -0.71 -0.06 -12.38
CA ARG A 93 -2.17 -0.03 -12.55
C ARG A 93 -2.76 -1.43 -12.59
N ALA A 94 -2.19 -2.34 -13.38
CA ALA A 94 -2.65 -3.72 -13.45
C ALA A 94 -2.61 -4.43 -12.08
N ILE A 95 -1.63 -4.13 -11.23
CA ILE A 95 -1.59 -4.65 -9.86
C ILE A 95 -2.69 -4.00 -9.00
N ALA A 96 -2.87 -2.69 -9.07
CA ALA A 96 -3.93 -1.99 -8.36
C ALA A 96 -5.33 -2.51 -8.76
N ASP A 97 -5.56 -2.73 -10.05
CA ASP A 97 -6.83 -3.28 -10.57
C ASP A 97 -7.13 -4.67 -10.02
N ARG A 98 -6.10 -5.50 -9.78
CA ARG A 98 -6.28 -6.81 -9.13
C ARG A 98 -6.77 -6.67 -7.69
N PHE A 99 -6.24 -5.70 -6.94
CA PHE A 99 -6.69 -5.41 -5.58
C PHE A 99 -8.14 -4.91 -5.58
N ILE A 100 -8.46 -3.97 -6.46
CA ILE A 100 -9.80 -3.38 -6.59
C ILE A 100 -10.82 -4.45 -7.00
N THR A 101 -10.48 -5.28 -8.00
CA THR A 101 -11.33 -6.38 -8.47
C THR A 101 -11.54 -7.44 -7.39
N ALA A 102 -10.56 -7.63 -6.51
CA ALA A 102 -10.66 -8.53 -5.36
C ALA A 102 -11.42 -7.92 -4.17
N GLY A 103 -11.93 -6.69 -4.29
CA GLY A 103 -12.79 -6.05 -3.29
C GLY A 103 -12.07 -5.17 -2.28
N ALA A 104 -10.80 -4.80 -2.52
CA ALA A 104 -10.11 -3.80 -1.71
C ALA A 104 -10.29 -2.38 -2.27
N GLU A 105 -10.42 -1.42 -1.37
CA GLU A 105 -10.20 0.00 -1.64
C GLU A 105 -8.71 0.31 -1.49
N ILE A 106 -8.14 0.99 -2.49
CA ILE A 106 -6.77 1.51 -2.41
C ILE A 106 -6.86 2.99 -2.10
N ILE A 107 -6.19 3.39 -1.02
CA ILE A 107 -6.04 4.78 -0.62
C ILE A 107 -4.57 5.13 -0.77
N ASP A 108 -4.24 6.05 -1.67
CA ASP A 108 -2.91 6.61 -1.77
C ASP A 108 -2.75 7.86 -0.88
N LEU A 109 -1.55 8.06 -0.35
CA LEU A 109 -1.20 9.36 0.23
C LEU A 109 -1.36 10.42 -0.87
N PRO A 110 -1.94 11.60 -0.58
CA PRO A 110 -2.03 12.68 -1.53
C PRO A 110 -0.62 13.07 -1.99
N GLY A 111 -0.21 12.53 -3.13
CA GLY A 111 0.97 12.96 -3.82
C GLY A 111 0.72 14.37 -4.32
N ARG A 112 1.71 15.25 -4.20
CA ARG A 112 1.78 16.36 -5.15
C ARG A 112 1.77 15.74 -6.55
N TRP A 113 0.65 15.91 -7.26
CA TRP A 113 0.34 15.52 -8.65
C TRP A 113 -0.22 14.10 -8.90
N HIS A 114 -1.55 14.05 -9.02
CA HIS A 114 -2.26 13.19 -9.96
C HIS A 114 -3.22 14.08 -10.80
N GLU A 115 -2.68 14.80 -11.78
CA GLU A 115 -3.50 15.21 -12.94
C GLU A 115 -3.46 14.05 -13.93
N TYR A 116 -4.45 13.17 -13.84
CA TYR A 116 -4.87 12.32 -14.94
C TYR A 116 -6.40 12.44 -15.03
N GLU A 117 -6.86 13.02 -16.13
CA GLU A 117 -8.26 13.12 -16.55
C GLU A 117 -9.23 13.90 -15.65
N GLY A 118 -9.19 15.23 -15.78
CA GLY A 118 -10.40 16.03 -16.05
C GLY A 118 -11.53 16.09 -15.02
N ARG A 119 -11.42 15.50 -13.82
CA ARG A 119 -12.38 15.67 -12.74
C ARG A 119 -11.70 16.04 -11.43
N ARG A 120 -11.75 17.34 -11.14
CA ARG A 120 -11.40 17.94 -9.85
C ARG A 120 -12.36 17.45 -8.76
N VAL A 121 -11.82 16.78 -7.74
CA VAL A 121 -12.39 16.64 -6.39
C VAL A 121 -11.21 16.45 -5.43
N ALA A 122 -11.00 17.17 -4.34
CA ALA A 122 -11.52 18.42 -3.83
C ALA A 122 -10.36 19.19 -3.14
N ARG A 123 -10.52 20.50 -2.94
CA ARG A 123 -9.71 21.31 -2.00
C ARG A 123 -9.61 20.59 -0.64
N TRP A 124 -8.43 20.54 -0.02
CA TRP A 124 -7.96 21.37 1.11
C TRP A 124 -6.50 21.00 1.42
#